data_AF-A0A960B3J7-F1
#
_entry.id   AF-A0A960B3J7-F1
#
_cell.length_a   1.000
_cell.length_b   1.000
_cell.length_c   1.000
_cell.angle_alpha   90.00
_cell.angle_beta   90.00
_cell.angle_gamma   90.00
#
_symmetry.space_group_name_H-M   'P 1'
#
loop_
_entity.id
_entity.type
_entity.pdbx_description
1 polymer ?
#
loop_
_entity_poly.entity_id
_entity_poly.type
_entity_poly.pdbx_seq_one_letter_code
_entity_poly.pdbx_strand_id
1 'polypeptide(L)'
;MATPQSNPRVPLRSLQLEFPQSLAVYDTYAEAQRTVDFLSDKEFPVENCMIVGTELRQLERITGRLTWGKIAVGGLLSGIWLGVFVGLIFWIFSADPSGLQILTTAVFGAVFGLVWALVGYSATRGQRDFSSVTQV
;
A
#
# COMPACT_ATOMS: atom_id res chain seq x y z
N MET A 1 4.67 4.52 -32.61
CA MET A 1 5.72 5.54 -32.37
C MET A 1 5.00 6.79 -31.87
N ALA A 2 4.80 6.91 -30.56
CA ALA A 2 4.21 8.11 -29.96
C ALA A 2 5.36 9.06 -29.63
N THR A 3 5.31 10.26 -30.18
CA THR A 3 6.27 11.33 -29.95
C THR A 3 6.33 11.65 -28.44
N PRO A 4 7.52 11.79 -27.85
CA PRO A 4 7.64 12.29 -26.49
C PRO A 4 7.26 13.77 -26.50
N GLN A 5 6.12 14.09 -25.88
CA GLN A 5 5.76 15.48 -25.61
C GLN A 5 6.78 16.05 -24.62
N SER A 6 7.62 16.97 -25.11
CA SER A 6 8.52 17.76 -24.30
C SER A 6 7.70 18.61 -23.33
N ASN A 7 7.60 18.19 -22.07
CA ASN A 7 6.96 18.97 -21.02
C ASN A 7 7.82 20.23 -20.78
N PRO A 8 7.37 21.45 -21.15
CA PRO A 8 8.13 22.65 -20.85
C PRO A 8 8.16 22.76 -19.33
N ARG A 9 9.35 22.65 -18.75
CA ARG A 9 9.54 22.79 -17.30
C ARG A 9 9.16 24.22 -16.94
N VAL A 10 7.90 24.41 -16.56
CA VAL A 10 7.40 25.64 -15.96
C VAL A 10 8.31 25.92 -14.77
N PRO A 11 9.12 27.01 -14.79
CA PRO A 11 10.06 27.26 -13.72
C PRO A 11 9.27 27.41 -12.42
N LEU A 12 9.64 26.66 -11.38
CA LEU A 12 8.93 26.61 -10.08
C LEU A 12 8.68 28.01 -9.47
N ARG A 13 9.45 29.01 -9.90
CA ARG A 13 9.30 30.43 -9.53
C ARG A 13 7.99 31.07 -10.05
N SER A 14 7.47 30.61 -11.18
CA SER A 14 6.17 31.06 -11.73
C SER A 14 4.97 30.54 -10.94
N LEU A 15 5.19 29.57 -10.05
CA LEU A 15 4.17 29.05 -9.14
C LEU A 15 4.26 29.67 -7.74
N GLN A 16 5.12 30.68 -7.53
CA GLN A 16 5.24 31.39 -6.26
C GLN A 16 4.39 32.65 -6.29
N LEU A 17 3.41 32.72 -5.39
CA LEU A 17 2.65 33.94 -5.13
C LEU A 17 3.44 34.80 -4.13
N GLU A 18 3.61 36.08 -4.43
CA GLU A 18 4.18 37.07 -3.50
C GLU A 18 3.06 37.45 -2.52
N PHE A 19 3.07 36.85 -1.32
CA PHE A 19 2.01 36.92 -0.29
C PHE A 19 0.71 36.15 -0.60
N PRO A 20 0.74 34.79 -0.63
CA PRO A 20 -0.46 34.00 -0.87
C PRO A 20 -1.50 34.18 0.25
N GLN A 21 -2.72 34.53 -0.12
CA GLN A 21 -3.87 34.53 0.78
C GLN A 21 -4.92 33.53 0.25
N SER A 22 -5.42 32.66 1.11
CA SER A 22 -6.52 31.76 0.74
C SER A 22 -7.79 32.58 0.53
N LEU A 23 -8.36 32.51 -0.68
CA LEU A 23 -9.62 33.19 -1.03
C LEU A 23 -10.83 32.31 -0.65
N ALA A 24 -10.76 31.02 -0.96
CA ALA A 24 -11.79 30.03 -0.67
C ALA A 24 -11.22 28.60 -0.80
N VAL A 25 -11.95 27.61 -0.27
CA VAL A 25 -11.64 26.17 -0.38
C VAL A 25 -12.87 25.47 -0.98
N TYR A 26 -12.62 24.58 -1.94
CA TYR A 26 -13.66 23.82 -2.64
C TYR A 26 -13.35 22.33 -2.59
N ASP A 27 -14.38 21.49 -2.58
CA ASP A 27 -14.23 20.03 -2.58
C ASP A 27 -13.84 19.50 -3.96
N THR A 28 -14.20 20.21 -5.02
CA THR A 28 -13.94 19.80 -6.41
C THR A 28 -13.24 20.88 -7.21
N TYR A 29 -12.38 20.44 -8.14
CA TYR A 29 -11.74 21.34 -9.10
C TYR A 29 -12.77 22.13 -9.93
N ALA A 30 -13.90 21.51 -10.27
CA ALA A 30 -14.96 22.15 -11.04
C ALA A 30 -15.62 23.33 -10.31
N GLU A 31 -15.77 23.27 -8.98
CA GLU A 31 -16.30 24.39 -8.18
C GLU A 31 -15.27 25.52 -8.05
N ALA A 32 -13.99 25.18 -7.86
CA ALA A 32 -12.91 26.15 -7.87
C ALA A 32 -12.85 26.89 -9.21
N GLN A 33 -12.94 26.16 -10.33
CA GLN A 33 -12.94 26.74 -11.67
C GLN A 33 -14.14 27.67 -11.90
N ARG A 34 -15.36 27.26 -11.52
CA ARG A 34 -16.55 28.14 -11.62
C ARG A 34 -16.39 29.45 -10.84
N THR A 35 -15.67 29.42 -9.73
CA THR A 35 -15.39 30.63 -8.96
C THR A 35 -14.41 31.53 -9.69
N VAL A 36 -13.36 30.96 -10.29
CA VAL A 36 -12.42 31.73 -11.13
C VAL A 36 -13.14 32.34 -12.34
N ASP A 37 -14.03 31.58 -12.98
CA ASP A 37 -14.86 32.08 -14.10
C ASP A 37 -15.73 33.26 -13.63
N PHE A 38 -16.43 33.12 -12.50
CA PHE A 38 -17.24 34.19 -11.92
C PHE A 38 -16.40 35.43 -11.57
N LEU A 39 -15.20 35.28 -11.04
CA LEU A 39 -14.29 36.39 -10.73
C LEU A 39 -13.84 37.08 -12.02
N SER A 40 -13.50 36.32 -13.06
CA SER A 40 -13.14 36.84 -14.38
C SER A 40 -14.29 37.66 -14.99
N ASP A 41 -15.52 37.17 -14.91
CA ASP A 41 -16.73 37.87 -15.38
C ASP A 41 -16.97 39.20 -14.63
N LYS A 42 -16.35 39.38 -13.46
CA LYS A 42 -16.40 40.61 -12.65
C LYS A 42 -15.17 41.48 -12.80
N GLU A 43 -14.37 41.26 -13.85
CA GLU A 43 -13.12 41.98 -14.14
C GLU A 43 -12.11 41.91 -12.97
N PHE A 44 -12.18 40.86 -12.15
CA PHE A 44 -11.18 40.60 -11.13
C PHE A 44 -9.88 40.13 -11.79
N PRO A 45 -8.69 40.55 -11.32
CA PRO A 45 -7.40 40.17 -11.89
C PRO A 45 -7.04 38.71 -11.56
N VAL A 46 -7.71 37.76 -12.21
CA VAL A 46 -7.56 36.30 -12.02
C VAL A 46 -6.19 35.76 -12.42
N GLU A 47 -5.38 36.52 -13.16
CA GLU A 47 -3.97 36.22 -13.46
C GLU A 47 -3.10 36.13 -12.21
N ASN A 48 -3.56 36.71 -11.09
CA ASN A 48 -2.90 36.61 -9.78
C ASN A 48 -3.46 35.48 -8.90
N CYS A 49 -4.42 34.69 -9.41
CA CYS A 49 -5.00 33.56 -8.68
C CYS A 49 -4.32 32.25 -9.04
N MET A 50 -4.34 31.32 -8.08
CA MET A 50 -3.84 29.96 -8.27
C MET A 50 -4.82 28.96 -7.64
N ILE A 51 -5.21 27.94 -8.41
CA ILE A 51 -5.94 26.80 -7.86
C ILE A 51 -4.90 25.81 -7.34
N VAL A 52 -4.86 25.63 -6.02
CA VAL A 52 -3.97 24.68 -5.35
C VAL A 52 -4.78 23.46 -4.94
N GLY A 53 -4.52 22.31 -5.58
CA GLY A 53 -5.06 21.03 -5.12
C GLY A 53 -4.28 20.56 -3.89
N THR A 54 -4.92 20.57 -2.72
CA THR A 54 -4.23 20.32 -1.44
C THR A 54 -4.27 18.88 -0.95
N GLU A 55 -4.88 17.92 -1.65
CA GLU A 55 -4.92 16.55 -1.16
C GLU A 55 -4.69 15.51 -2.26
N LEU A 56 -3.57 14.79 -2.16
CA LEU A 56 -3.60 13.36 -2.44
C LEU A 56 -4.49 12.75 -1.35
N ARG A 57 -5.77 12.52 -1.65
CA ARG A 57 -6.63 11.75 -0.74
C ARG A 57 -6.13 10.31 -0.75
N GLN A 58 -5.24 9.97 0.19
CA GLN A 58 -4.83 8.59 0.42
C GLN A 58 -6.03 7.83 1.00
N LEU A 59 -6.85 7.26 0.12
CA LEU A 59 -7.99 6.46 0.51
C LEU A 59 -7.48 5.06 0.86
N GLU A 60 -7.48 4.76 2.16
CA GLU A 60 -7.13 3.43 2.67
C GLU A 60 -8.41 2.63 2.94
N ARG A 61 -8.77 1.71 2.04
CA ARG A 61 -9.92 0.84 2.27
C ARG A 61 -9.55 -0.26 3.26
N ILE A 62 -10.10 -0.18 4.46
CA ILE A 62 -9.98 -1.24 5.48
C ILE A 62 -10.78 -2.46 5.00
N THR A 63 -10.08 -3.54 4.65
CA THR A 63 -10.71 -4.77 4.12
C THR A 63 -11.15 -5.74 5.22
N GLY A 64 -10.67 -5.56 6.44
CA GLY A 64 -11.09 -6.35 7.60
C GLY A 64 -10.06 -6.36 8.72
N ARG A 65 -10.45 -6.95 9.84
CA ARG A 65 -9.60 -7.11 11.03
C ARG A 65 -8.56 -8.22 10.78
N LEU A 66 -7.31 -7.95 11.16
CA LEU A 66 -6.30 -8.99 11.25
C LEU A 66 -6.48 -9.75 12.58
N THR A 67 -6.78 -11.05 12.51
CA THR A 67 -7.03 -11.88 13.69
C THR A 67 -5.95 -12.94 13.86
N TRP A 68 -5.74 -13.37 15.11
CA TRP A 68 -4.84 -14.47 15.47
C TRP A 68 -5.09 -15.72 14.64
N GLY A 69 -6.36 -16.07 14.38
CA GLY A 69 -6.72 -17.22 13.56
C GLY A 69 -6.24 -17.09 12.10
N LYS A 70 -6.39 -15.90 11.49
CA LYS A 70 -5.97 -15.68 10.09
C LYS A 70 -4.45 -15.79 9.94
N ILE A 71 -3.70 -15.32 10.93
CA ILE A 71 -2.25 -15.40 10.95
C ILE A 71 -1.77 -16.83 11.24
N ALA A 72 -2.39 -17.52 12.20
CA ALA A 72 -2.08 -18.90 12.51
C ALA A 72 -2.24 -19.80 11.27
N VAL A 73 -3.34 -19.63 10.52
CA VAL A 73 -3.56 -20.37 9.26
C VAL A 73 -2.50 -20.03 8.23
N GLY A 74 -2.16 -18.74 8.06
CA GLY A 74 -1.09 -18.33 7.14
C GLY A 74 0.28 -18.94 7.51
N GLY A 75 0.63 -18.92 8.80
CA GLY A 75 1.87 -19.50 9.32
C GLY A 75 1.92 -21.03 9.20
N LEU A 76 0.81 -21.73 9.43
CA LEU A 76 0.71 -23.17 9.22
C LEU A 76 0.95 -23.53 7.76
N LEU A 77 0.28 -22.85 6.83
CA LEU A 77 0.42 -23.12 5.40
C LEU A 77 1.85 -22.84 4.91
N SER A 78 2.46 -21.71 5.31
CA SER A 78 3.86 -21.43 4.97
C SER A 78 4.82 -22.43 5.60
N GLY A 79 4.53 -22.86 6.82
CA GLY A 79 5.30 -23.87 7.55
C GLY A 79 5.25 -25.24 6.90
N ILE A 80 4.07 -25.71 6.49
CA ILE A 80 3.90 -26.96 5.74
C ILE A 80 4.71 -26.90 4.46
N TRP A 81 4.60 -25.81 3.70
CA TRP A 81 5.34 -25.64 2.45
C TRP A 81 6.85 -25.74 2.67
N LEU A 82 7.39 -25.03 3.67
CA LEU A 82 8.80 -25.10 4.05
C LEU A 82 9.20 -26.51 4.50
N GLY A 83 8.37 -27.17 5.31
CA GLY A 83 8.64 -28.51 5.82
C GLY A 83 8.63 -29.57 4.72
N VAL A 84 7.71 -29.47 3.75
CA VAL A 84 7.69 -30.31 2.55
C VAL A 84 8.94 -30.06 1.71
N PHE A 85 9.33 -28.79 1.50
CA PHE A 85 10.53 -28.45 0.76
C PHE A 85 11.80 -29.04 1.39
N VAL A 86 11.98 -28.88 2.71
CA VAL A 86 13.11 -29.49 3.45
C VAL A 86 13.04 -31.03 3.39
N GLY A 87 11.83 -31.60 3.50
CA GLY A 87 11.60 -33.03 3.37
C GLY A 87 12.02 -33.59 2.02
N LEU A 88 11.71 -32.87 0.94
CA LEU A 88 12.10 -33.25 -0.42
C LEU A 88 13.61 -33.22 -0.61
N ILE A 89 14.30 -32.22 -0.04
CA ILE A 89 15.77 -32.19 -0.04
C ILE A 89 16.30 -33.45 0.63
N PHE A 90 15.88 -33.74 1.87
CA PHE A 90 16.35 -34.93 2.56
C PHE A 90 16.01 -36.23 1.82
N TRP A 91 14.82 -36.30 1.21
CA TRP A 91 14.40 -37.45 0.42
C TRP A 91 15.36 -37.70 -0.76
N ILE A 92 15.73 -36.67 -1.53
CA ILE A 92 16.66 -36.77 -2.68
C ILE A 92 18.07 -37.21 -2.23
N PHE A 93 18.53 -36.75 -1.07
CA PHE A 93 19.89 -37.04 -0.56
C PHE A 93 19.96 -38.24 0.40
N SER A 94 18.83 -38.91 0.66
CA SER A 94 18.77 -40.06 1.58
C SER A 94 19.15 -41.37 0.88
N ALA A 95 19.81 -42.27 1.62
CA ALA A 95 20.13 -43.61 1.12
C ALA A 95 18.89 -44.53 1.06
N ASP A 96 17.87 -44.27 1.88
CA ASP A 96 16.59 -44.99 1.91
C ASP A 96 15.41 -43.99 1.94
N PRO A 97 14.93 -43.56 0.76
CA PRO A 97 13.95 -42.50 0.64
C PRO A 97 12.54 -42.95 1.05
N SER A 98 12.09 -42.52 2.24
CA SER A 98 10.74 -42.81 2.74
C SER A 98 9.79 -41.61 2.65
N GLY A 99 8.54 -41.85 2.24
CA GLY A 99 7.49 -40.81 2.23
C GLY A 99 7.14 -40.29 3.62
N LEU A 100 7.39 -41.09 4.67
CA LEU A 100 7.24 -40.69 6.07
C LEU A 100 8.16 -39.53 6.46
N GLN A 101 9.33 -39.42 5.84
CA GLN A 101 10.27 -38.33 6.10
C GLN A 101 9.69 -36.98 5.66
N ILE A 102 9.04 -36.92 4.48
CA ILE A 102 8.40 -35.70 3.99
C ILE A 102 7.22 -35.31 4.89
N LEU A 103 6.43 -36.29 5.34
CA LEU A 103 5.31 -36.05 6.24
C LEU A 103 5.77 -35.48 7.59
N THR A 104 6.81 -36.07 8.18
CA THR A 104 7.34 -35.62 9.47
C THR A 104 7.93 -34.21 9.37
N THR A 105 8.74 -33.93 8.34
CA THR A 105 9.28 -32.57 8.14
C THR A 105 8.18 -31.56 7.83
N ALA A 106 7.12 -31.94 7.12
CA ALA A 106 5.96 -31.09 6.89
C ALA A 106 5.23 -30.74 8.20
N VAL A 107 5.04 -31.70 9.10
CA VAL A 107 4.43 -31.47 10.42
C VAL A 107 5.31 -30.56 11.28
N PHE A 108 6.62 -30.82 11.34
CA PHE A 108 7.56 -29.96 12.06
C PHE A 108 7.59 -28.54 11.47
N GLY A 109 7.60 -28.43 10.15
CA GLY A 109 7.50 -27.16 9.44
C GLY A 109 6.22 -26.42 9.77
N ALA A 110 5.07 -27.11 9.82
CA ALA A 110 3.78 -26.53 10.19
C ALA A 110 3.81 -25.93 11.61
N VAL A 111 4.30 -26.70 12.59
CA VAL A 111 4.43 -26.25 13.98
C VAL A 111 5.39 -25.06 14.08
N PHE A 112 6.54 -25.14 13.40
CA PHE A 112 7.50 -24.06 13.36
C PHE A 112 6.90 -22.78 12.74
N GLY A 113 6.25 -22.90 11.59
CA GLY A 113 5.63 -21.77 10.89
C GLY A 113 4.49 -21.14 11.69
N LEU A 114 3.67 -21.95 12.37
CA LEU A 114 2.66 -21.48 13.31
C LEU A 114 3.31 -20.65 14.43
N VAL A 115 4.27 -21.22 15.15
CA VAL A 115 4.95 -20.55 16.28
C VAL A 115 5.61 -19.26 15.80
N TRP A 116 6.34 -19.30 14.69
CA TRP A 116 7.02 -18.13 14.14
C TRP A 116 6.05 -17.02 13.73
N ALA A 117 4.94 -17.36 13.08
CA ALA A 117 3.91 -16.39 12.70
C ALA A 117 3.23 -15.77 13.93
N LEU A 118 2.95 -16.56 14.96
CA LEU A 118 2.36 -16.07 16.21
C LEU A 118 3.32 -15.16 16.98
N VAL A 119 4.59 -15.52 17.05
CA VAL A 119 5.64 -14.69 17.67
C VAL A 119 5.80 -13.39 16.90
N GLY A 120 5.92 -13.45 15.57
CA GLY A 120 6.02 -12.26 14.72
C GLY A 120 4.81 -11.33 14.85
N TYR A 121 3.60 -11.91 14.93
CA TYR A 121 2.40 -11.12 15.18
C TYR A 121 2.40 -10.50 16.57
N SER A 122 2.79 -11.25 17.60
CA SER A 122 2.86 -10.72 18.96
C SER A 122 3.83 -9.54 19.09
N ALA A 123 4.96 -9.58 18.36
CA ALA A 123 5.96 -8.51 18.34
C ALA A 123 5.52 -7.26 17.58
N THR A 124 4.59 -7.41 16.63
CA THR A 124 4.06 -6.30 15.81
C THR A 124 2.66 -5.83 16.23
N ARG A 125 2.03 -6.56 17.16
CA ARG A 125 0.69 -6.28 17.68
C ARG A 125 0.67 -4.89 18.33
N GLY A 126 -0.24 -4.03 17.85
CA GLY A 126 -0.43 -2.68 18.38
C GLY A 126 -0.10 -1.54 17.41
N GLN A 127 0.58 -1.81 16.28
CA GLN A 127 0.88 -0.76 15.27
C GLN A 127 -0.04 -0.83 14.04
N ARG A 128 -0.54 -2.02 13.63
CA ARG A 128 -1.42 -2.19 12.46
C ARG A 128 -2.33 -3.44 12.57
N ASP A 129 -3.56 -3.27 13.04
CA ASP A 129 -4.55 -4.36 13.15
C ASP A 129 -5.49 -4.50 11.93
N PHE A 130 -5.12 -3.89 10.80
CA PHE A 130 -5.95 -3.80 9.61
C PHE A 130 -5.15 -4.16 8.36
N SER A 131 -5.80 -4.89 7.47
CA SER A 131 -5.29 -5.10 6.11
C SER A 131 -5.85 -4.02 5.20
N SER A 132 -4.98 -3.37 4.44
CA SER A 132 -5.37 -2.29 3.55
C SER A 132 -4.75 -2.41 2.17
N VAL A 133 -5.43 -1.82 1.20
CA VAL A 133 -4.95 -1.60 -0.15
C VAL A 133 -4.86 -0.09 -0.31
N THR A 134 -3.68 0.41 -0.67
CA THR A 134 -3.48 1.83 -0.96
C THR A 134 -3.81 2.08 -2.41
N GLN A 135 -4.67 3.08 -2.66
CA GLN A 135 -4.93 3.60 -3.99
C GLN A 135 -4.44 5.05 -4.03
N VAL A 136 -3.60 5.37 -5.01
CA VAL A 136 -3.13 6.72 -5.35
C VAL A 136 -3.83 7.22 -6.60
#